data_AF-A0A540MEM9-F1
#
_entry.id   AF-A0A540MEM9-F1
#
_cell.length_a   1.000
_cell.length_b   1.000
_cell.length_c   1.000
_cell.angle_alpha   90.00
_cell.angle_beta   90.00
_cell.angle_gamma   90.00
#
_symmetry.space_group_name_H-M   'P 1'
#
loop_
_entity.id
_entity.type
_entity.pdbx_description
1 polymer ?
#
loop_
_entity_poly.entity_id
_entity_poly.type
_entity_poly.pdbx_seq_one_letter_code
_entity_poly.pdbx_strand_id
1 'polypeptide(L)' 'MARTMNVNNMMVLVIAMVAISVVLPTTEAALYTVGDEMGWTIPPNAGDYAAWASKHSFFIKDILGELVNYLLDFKS' A
#
# COMPACT_ATOMS: atom_id res chain seq x y z
N MET A 1 -5.21 8.36 -42.06
CA MET A 1 -3.99 7.71 -42.58
C MET A 1 -3.08 7.42 -41.39
N ALA A 2 -3.15 6.21 -40.83
CA ALA A 2 -2.24 5.82 -39.76
C ALA A 2 -0.86 5.61 -40.39
N ARG A 3 0.13 6.44 -40.03
CA ARG A 3 1.52 6.21 -40.46
C ARG A 3 1.94 4.91 -39.79
N THR A 4 2.36 3.93 -40.58
CA THR A 4 2.93 2.69 -40.06
C THR A 4 4.12 3.06 -39.18
N MET A 5 3.97 2.82 -37.87
CA MET A 5 5.02 3.13 -36.92
C MET A 5 6.13 2.11 -37.09
N ASN A 6 7.37 2.58 -37.15
CA ASN A 6 8.52 1.70 -37.27
C ASN A 6 8.53 0.73 -36.07
N VAL A 7 8.75 -0.56 -36.31
CA VAL A 7 8.65 -1.60 -35.25
C VAL A 7 9.56 -1.32 -34.06
N ASN A 8 10.71 -0.68 -34.29
CA ASN A 8 11.60 -0.23 -33.22
C ASN A 8 10.96 0.85 -32.34
N ASN A 9 10.29 1.83 -32.93
CA ASN A 9 9.59 2.87 -32.17
C ASN A 9 8.39 2.27 -31.41
N MET A 10 7.73 1.27 -32.00
CA MET A 10 6.64 0.55 -31.34
C MET A 10 7.14 -0.27 -30.13
N MET A 11 8.27 -0.96 -30.27
CA MET A 11 8.97 -1.64 -29.17
C MET A 11 9.33 -0.67 -28.04
N VAL A 12 9.90 0.49 -28.37
CA VAL A 12 10.25 1.52 -27.37
C VAL A 12 9.01 2.00 -26.59
N LEU A 13 7.89 2.23 -27.28
CA LEU A 13 6.66 2.64 -26.62
C LEU A 13 6.07 1.55 -25.72
N VAL A 14 6.13 0.29 -26.15
CA VAL A 14 5.70 -0.85 -25.34
C VAL A 14 6.56 -0.97 -24.09
N ILE A 15 7.88 -0.85 -24.22
CA ILE A 15 8.81 -0.87 -23.08
C ILE A 15 8.53 0.30 -22.13
N ALA A 16 8.29 1.50 -22.65
CA ALA A 16 7.95 2.66 -21.84
C ALA A 16 6.64 2.46 -21.06
N MET A 17 5.59 1.94 -21.69
CA MET A 17 4.32 1.65 -21.02
C MET A 17 4.46 0.59 -19.92
N VAL A 18 5.20 -0.49 -20.18
CA VAL A 18 5.48 -1.53 -19.18
C VAL A 18 6.27 -0.95 -18.01
N ALA A 19 7.29 -0.12 -18.27
CA ALA A 19 8.06 0.54 -17.23
C ALA A 19 7.17 1.46 -16.36
N ILE A 20 6.24 2.20 -16.97
CA ILE A 20 5.29 3.04 -16.24
C ILE A 20 4.37 2.19 -15.36
N SER A 21 3.87 1.06 -15.86
CA SER A 21 3.00 0.16 -15.08
C SER A 21 3.70 -0.50 -13.89
N VAL A 22 5.01 -0.75 -13.96
CA VAL A 22 5.80 -1.33 -12.86
C VAL A 22 6.13 -0.29 -11.78
N VAL A 23 6.22 1.00 -12.15
CA VAL A 23 6.56 2.08 -11.23
C VAL A 23 5.33 2.69 -10.55
N LEU A 24 4.13 2.55 -11.11
CA LEU A 24 2.90 3.01 -10.47
C LEU A 24 2.53 2.04 -9.33
N PRO A 25 2.63 2.44 -8.05
CA PRO A 25 2.08 1.62 -6.98
C PRO A 25 0.59 1.46 -7.20
N THR A 26 0.08 0.22 -7.15
CA THR A 26 -1.36 0.01 -7.00
C THR A 26 -1.75 0.66 -5.68
N THR A 27 -2.59 1.69 -5.74
CA THR A 27 -3.07 2.44 -4.57
C THR A 27 -4.12 1.60 -3.84
N GLU A 28 -3.66 0.52 -3.22
CA GLU A 28 -4.45 -0.28 -2.29
C GLU A 28 -4.18 0.26 -0.89
N ALA A 29 -5.25 0.58 -0.15
CA ALA A 29 -5.12 1.00 1.24
C ALA A 29 -4.50 -0.14 2.06
N ALA A 30 -3.44 0.15 2.81
CA ALA A 30 -2.82 -0.83 3.68
C ALA A 30 -3.59 -0.94 5.00
N LEU A 31 -3.62 -2.15 5.56
CA LEU A 31 -4.11 -2.39 6.90
C LEU A 31 -2.95 -2.84 7.79
N TYR A 32 -2.78 -2.11 8.90
CA TYR A 32 -1.75 -2.36 9.89
C TYR A 32 -2.38 -2.73 11.23
N THR A 33 -2.06 -3.92 11.74
CA THR A 33 -2.43 -4.31 13.09
C THR A 33 -1.52 -3.59 14.09
N VAL A 34 -2.09 -2.70 14.90
CA VAL A 34 -1.32 -1.92 15.87
C VAL A 34 -0.70 -2.84 16.92
N GLY A 35 0.63 -2.77 17.06
CA GLY A 35 1.37 -3.62 17.99
C GLY A 35 1.67 -5.03 17.47
N ASP A 36 1.37 -5.33 16.21
CA ASP A 36 1.56 -6.65 15.60
C ASP A 36 0.98 -7.77 16.49
N GLU A 37 1.79 -8.74 16.91
CA GLU A 37 1.39 -9.84 17.80
C GLU A 37 1.02 -9.38 19.23
N MET A 38 1.52 -8.21 19.68
CA MET A 38 1.19 -7.64 20.98
C MET A 38 -0.23 -7.08 21.01
N GLY A 39 -0.72 -6.59 19.87
CA GLY A 39 -2.02 -5.93 19.75
C GLY A 39 -2.12 -4.58 20.48
N TRP A 40 -3.35 -4.10 20.64
CA TRP A 40 -3.68 -2.86 21.35
C TRP A 40 -4.02 -3.13 22.82
N THR A 41 -3.01 -3.03 23.68
CA THR A 41 -3.05 -3.35 25.11
C THR A 41 -2.21 -2.32 25.90
N ILE A 42 -2.14 -2.47 27.22
CA ILE A 42 -1.19 -1.71 28.04
C ILE A 42 0.22 -2.24 27.73
N PRO A 43 1.11 -1.43 27.15
CA PRO A 43 2.39 -1.92 26.69
C PRO A 43 3.33 -2.14 27.89
N PRO A 44 4.20 -3.17 27.84
CA PRO A 44 5.18 -3.41 28.89
C PRO A 44 6.20 -2.27 29.03
N ASN A 45 6.49 -1.54 27.94
CA ASN A 45 7.34 -0.37 27.95
C ASN A 45 6.64 0.82 27.26
N ALA A 46 6.90 2.03 27.77
CA ALA A 46 6.33 3.26 27.22
C ALA A 46 6.69 3.54 25.74
N GLY A 47 7.70 2.83 25.19
CA GLY A 47 8.18 3.00 23.82
C GLY A 47 7.65 1.99 22.81
N ASP A 48 6.88 0.97 23.22
CA ASP A 48 6.58 -0.16 22.32
C ASP A 48 5.76 0.27 21.10
N TYR A 49 4.75 1.13 21.29
CA TYR A 49 3.97 1.66 20.17
C TYR A 49 4.72 2.68 19.31
N ALA A 50 5.67 3.43 19.89
CA ALA A 50 6.54 4.31 19.13
C ALA A 50 7.52 3.51 18.26
N ALA A 51 8.08 2.42 18.82
CA ALA A 51 8.93 1.50 18.10
C ALA A 51 8.17 0.79 16.97
N TRP A 52 6.93 0.36 17.21
CA TRP A 52 6.05 -0.18 16.18
C TRP A 52 5.80 0.85 15.07
N ALA A 53 5.34 2.06 15.41
CA ALA A 53 5.04 3.10 14.43
C ALA A 53 6.26 3.48 13.57
N SER A 54 7.47 3.44 14.14
CA SER A 54 8.72 3.74 13.42
C SER A 54 9.06 2.75 12.30
N LYS A 55 8.48 1.55 12.30
CA LYS A 55 8.68 0.51 11.27
C LYS A 55 7.76 0.67 10.07
N HIS A 56 6.77 1.55 10.14
CA HIS A 56 5.73 1.69 9.14
C HIS A 56 5.74 3.08 8.51
N SER A 57 5.26 3.17 7.27
CA SER A 57 4.97 4.42 6.57
C SER A 57 3.49 4.48 6.31
N PHE A 58 2.81 5.46 6.89
CA PHE A 58 1.36 5.60 6.76
C PHE A 58 1.02 6.59 5.64
N PHE A 59 0.10 6.19 4.79
CA PHE A 59 -0.44 6.98 3.70
C PHE A 59 -1.93 7.28 3.94
N ILE A 60 -2.44 8.28 3.22
CA ILE A 60 -3.87 8.62 3.28
C ILE A 60 -4.67 7.39 2.81
N LYS A 61 -5.71 7.05 3.57
CA LYS A 61 -6.58 5.87 3.42
C LYS A 61 -6.06 4.57 4.05
N ASP A 62 -4.85 4.55 4.59
CA ASP A 62 -4.41 3.41 5.41
C ASP A 62 -5.24 3.30 6.69
N ILE A 63 -5.31 2.08 7.21
CA ILE A 63 -6.12 1.73 8.37
C ILE A 63 -5.22 1.12 9.41
N LEU A 64 -5.36 1.61 10.64
CA LEU A 64 -4.62 1.13 11.81
C LEU A 64 -5.62 0.47 12.75
N GLY A 65 -5.58 -0.85 12.83
CA GLY A 65 -6.55 -1.64 13.59
C GLY A 65 -6.68 -3.07 13.06
N GLU A 66 -7.58 -3.85 13.66
CA GLU A 66 -7.79 -5.24 13.23
C GLU A 66 -8.79 -5.36 12.06
N LEU A 67 -8.56 -6.36 11.19
CA LEU A 67 -9.43 -6.72 10.05
C LEU A 67 -10.89 -6.90 10.45
N VAL A 68 -11.15 -7.43 11.64
CA VAL A 68 -12.50 -7.67 12.15
C VAL A 68 -13.28 -6.38 12.35
N ASN A 69 -12.61 -5.28 12.72
CA ASN A 69 -13.26 -3.98 12.91
C ASN A 69 -13.62 -3.36 11.55
N TYR A 70 -12.76 -3.50 10.55
CA TYR A 70 -13.03 -3.01 9.20
C TYR A 70 -14.27 -3.67 8.57
N LEU A 71 -14.42 -4.99 8.66
CA LEU A 71 -15.57 -5.69 8.06
C LEU A 71 -16.90 -5.38 8.75
N LEU A 72 -16.89 -4.91 10.00
CA LEU A 72 -18.08 -4.48 10.72
C LEU A 72 -18.55 -3.09 10.28
N ASP A 73 -17.64 -2.19 9.92
CA ASP A 73 -17.98 -0.84 9.44
C ASP A 73 -18.61 -0.82 8.02
N PHE A 74 -18.36 -1.82 7.16
CA PHE A 74 -19.04 -1.94 5.84
C PHE A 74 -20.42 -2.59 5.91
N LYS A 75 -20.82 -3.11 7.08
CA LYS A 75 -22.08 -3.85 7.25
C LYS A 75 -23.18 -3.03 7.94
N SER A 76 -22.89 -1.77 8.30
CA SER A 76 -23.84 -0.76 8.77
C SER A 76 -24.22 0.21 7.65
#